data_AF-A0A9P3N0N7-F1
#
_entry.id   AF-A0A9P3N0N7-F1
#
_cell.length_a   1.000
_cell.length_b   1.000
_cell.length_c   1.000
_cell.angle_alpha   90.00
_cell.angle_beta   90.00
_cell.angle_gamma   90.00
#
_symmetry.space_group_name_H-M   'P 1'
#
loop_
_entity.id
_entity.type
_entity.pdbx_description
1 polymer ?
#
loop_
_entity_poly.entity_id
_entity_poly.type
_entity_poly.pdbx_seq_one_letter_code
_entity_poly.pdbx_strand_id
1 'polypeptide(L)'
;MESLIHHFKNYTEGVSPLPSSTYTAVEAPKGEFGVYLVSNGTNRPYRCKIRAPGFAHLQGLDFMSKHHMLADVVTIIGTQDIVFGEVDR
;
A
#
# COMPACT_ATOMS: atom_id res chain seq x y z
N MET A 1 -35.81 8.67 -11.09
CA MET A 1 -36.09 7.45 -10.29
C MET A 1 -34.86 6.53 -10.28
N GLU A 2 -34.13 6.46 -11.38
CA GLU A 2 -32.91 5.65 -11.53
C GLU A 2 -31.82 6.01 -10.52
N SER A 3 -31.66 7.30 -10.18
CA SER A 3 -30.67 7.76 -9.19
C SER A 3 -30.83 7.07 -7.83
N LEU A 4 -32.06 6.85 -7.38
CA LEU A 4 -32.35 6.17 -6.11
C LEU A 4 -32.05 4.67 -6.19
N ILE A 5 -32.31 4.04 -7.34
CA ILE A 5 -32.01 2.63 -7.59
C ILE A 5 -30.49 2.41 -7.61
N HIS A 6 -29.74 3.27 -8.31
CA HIS A 6 -28.28 3.22 -8.31
C HIS A 6 -27.68 3.46 -6.94
N HIS A 7 -28.23 4.40 -6.17
CA HIS A 7 -27.84 4.61 -4.77
C HIS A 7 -28.03 3.31 -3.98
N PHE A 8 -29.24 2.73 -3.98
CA PHE A 8 -29.52 1.51 -3.21
C PHE A 8 -28.59 0.35 -3.60
N LYS A 9 -28.37 0.10 -4.89
CA LYS A 9 -27.48 -0.96 -5.37
C LYS A 9 -26.03 -0.73 -5.00
N ASN A 10 -25.51 0.49 -5.13
CA ASN A 10 -24.11 0.79 -4.82
C ASN A 10 -23.80 0.64 -3.32
N TYR A 11 -24.76 0.94 -2.43
CA TYR A 11 -24.55 0.82 -0.99
C TYR A 11 -24.82 -0.59 -0.44
N THR A 12 -25.62 -1.42 -1.12
CA THR A 12 -25.93 -2.78 -0.68
C THR A 12 -25.09 -3.85 -1.38
N GLU A 13 -25.05 -3.83 -2.71
CA GLU A 13 -24.32 -4.79 -3.55
C GLU A 13 -22.93 -4.29 -3.93
N GLY A 14 -22.71 -2.97 -4.04
CA GLY A 14 -21.44 -2.42 -4.49
C GLY A 14 -21.23 -2.51 -6.01
N VAL A 15 -20.03 -2.17 -6.46
CA VAL A 15 -19.66 -2.20 -7.89
C VAL A 15 -18.87 -3.46 -8.19
N SER A 16 -19.24 -4.18 -9.24
CA SER A 16 -18.51 -5.36 -9.73
C SER A 16 -17.61 -4.97 -10.90
N PRO A 17 -16.30 -4.77 -10.69
CA PRO A 17 -15.36 -4.53 -11.78
C PRO A 17 -15.17 -5.77 -12.65
N LEU A 18 -14.72 -5.58 -13.89
CA LEU A 18 -14.33 -6.70 -14.76
C LEU A 18 -13.20 -7.53 -14.11
N PRO A 19 -13.11 -8.85 -14.39
CA PRO A 19 -11.98 -9.65 -13.98
C PRO A 19 -10.69 -9.13 -14.61
N SER A 20 -9.72 -8.73 -13.78
CA SER A 20 -8.43 -8.18 -14.22
C SER A 20 -7.44 -8.12 -13.07
N SER A 21 -6.16 -7.88 -13.39
CA SER A 21 -5.15 -7.50 -12.42
C SER A 21 -4.46 -6.22 -12.85
N THR A 22 -4.10 -5.38 -11.88
CA THR A 22 -3.35 -4.15 -12.14
C THR A 22 -2.41 -3.84 -10.99
N TYR A 23 -1.27 -3.25 -11.31
CA TYR A 23 -0.40 -2.57 -10.36
C TYR A 23 -0.47 -1.09 -10.67
N THR A 24 -0.81 -0.28 -9.67
CA THR A 24 -0.80 1.17 -9.79
C THR A 24 -0.02 1.75 -8.63
N ALA A 25 0.87 2.68 -8.96
CA ALA A 25 1.73 3.35 -8.01
C ALA A 25 1.49 4.86 -8.04
N VAL A 26 1.67 5.48 -6.88
CA VAL A 26 1.66 6.93 -6.69
C VAL A 26 2.88 7.34 -5.89
N GLU A 27 3.28 8.60 -6.02
CA GLU A 27 4.32 9.18 -5.18
C GLU A 27 3.70 9.60 -3.83
N ALA A 28 3.94 8.78 -2.81
CA ALA A 28 3.65 9.14 -1.44
C ALA A 28 4.83 9.94 -0.86
N PRO A 29 4.65 10.67 0.26
CA PRO A 29 5.75 11.43 0.88
C PRO A 29 6.97 10.57 1.27
N LYS A 30 6.76 9.27 1.46
CA LYS A 30 7.79 8.27 1.80
C LYS A 30 8.42 7.61 0.58
N GLY A 31 7.95 7.87 -0.64
CA GLY A 31 8.40 7.21 -1.88
C GLY A 31 7.27 6.55 -2.65
N GLU A 32 7.61 5.58 -3.52
CA GLU A 32 6.62 4.90 -4.36
C GLU A 32 5.69 4.00 -3.51
N PHE A 33 4.42 4.38 -3.45
CA PHE A 33 3.37 3.59 -2.82
C PHE A 33 2.56 2.87 -3.89
N GLY A 34 2.62 1.54 -3.89
CA GLY A 34 1.99 0.69 -4.89
C GLY A 34 0.84 -0.14 -4.34
N VAL A 35 -0.21 -0.31 -5.14
CA VAL A 35 -1.28 -1.27 -4.87
C VAL A 35 -1.41 -2.23 -6.05
N TYR A 36 -1.21 -3.51 -5.78
CA TYR A 36 -1.49 -4.60 -6.70
C TYR A 36 -2.87 -5.18 -6.37
N LEU A 37 -3.82 -4.98 -7.28
CA LEU A 37 -5.21 -5.39 -7.12
C LEU A 37 -5.58 -6.46 -8.15
N VAL A 38 -6.26 -7.51 -7.71
CA VAL A 38 -6.82 -8.57 -8.55
C VAL A 38 -8.32 -8.63 -8.33
N SER A 39 -9.07 -8.54 -9.42
CA SER A 39 -10.53 -8.70 -9.51
C SER A 39 -10.87 -10.03 -10.17
N ASN A 40 -11.84 -10.74 -9.62
CA ASN A 40 -12.44 -11.95 -10.20
C ASN A 40 -13.86 -11.70 -10.77
N GLY A 41 -14.25 -10.43 -10.95
CA GLY A 41 -15.60 -10.09 -11.41
C GLY A 41 -16.65 -9.92 -10.31
N THR A 42 -16.27 -10.08 -9.03
CA THR A 42 -17.15 -9.86 -7.89
C THR A 42 -17.03 -8.44 -7.34
N ASN A 43 -17.94 -8.05 -6.45
CA ASN A 43 -17.94 -6.76 -5.76
C ASN A 43 -16.83 -6.61 -4.69
N ARG A 44 -16.05 -7.66 -4.43
CA ARG A 44 -14.96 -7.66 -3.45
C ARG A 44 -13.63 -7.93 -4.15
N PRO A 45 -12.54 -7.29 -3.72
CA PRO A 45 -11.23 -7.56 -4.30
C PRO A 45 -10.83 -9.00 -3.99
N TYR A 46 -10.45 -9.75 -5.02
CA TYR A 46 -9.97 -11.13 -4.84
C TYR A 46 -8.63 -11.14 -4.11
N ARG A 47 -7.74 -10.20 -4.48
CA ARG A 47 -6.48 -9.96 -3.78
C ARG A 47 -6.12 -8.49 -3.83
N CYS A 48 -5.65 -7.97 -2.71
CA CYS A 48 -5.04 -6.65 -2.62
C CYS A 48 -3.68 -6.82 -1.93
N LYS A 49 -2.59 -6.50 -2.63
CA LYS A 49 -1.25 -6.42 -2.02
C LYS A 49 -0.76 -4.98 -2.10
N ILE A 50 -0.32 -4.48 -0.96
CA ILE A 50 0.24 -3.15 -0.81
C ILE A 50 1.76 -3.27 -0.86
N ARG A 51 2.41 -2.42 -1.65
CA ARG A 51 3.85 -2.19 -1.63
C ARG A 51 4.09 -0.89 -0.87
N ALA A 52 4.46 -1.04 0.41
CA ALA A 52 4.85 0.07 1.25
C ALA A 52 6.31 0.46 0.95
N PRO A 53 6.60 1.77 0.78
CA PRO A 53 7.97 2.24 0.59
C PRO A 53 8.84 1.94 1.82
N GLY A 54 8.30 2.13 3.04
CA GLY A 54 9.01 1.88 4.29
C GLY A 54 9.47 0.43 4.47
N PHE A 55 8.81 -0.56 3.86
CA PHE A 55 9.23 -1.96 3.92
C PHE A 55 10.56 -2.17 3.18
N ALA A 56 10.70 -1.57 1.98
CA ALA A 56 11.94 -1.63 1.23
C ALA A 56 13.06 -0.80 1.88
N HIS A 57 12.73 0.34 2.47
CA HIS A 57 13.69 1.16 3.22
C HIS A 57 14.28 0.41 4.41
N LEU A 58 13.40 -0.24 5.20
CA LEU A 58 13.81 -1.00 6.38
C LEU A 58 14.66 -2.22 6.03
N GLN A 59 14.40 -2.88 4.89
CA GLN A 59 15.28 -3.95 4.38
C GLN A 59 16.71 -3.46 4.11
N GLY A 60 16.87 -2.21 3.71
CA GLY A 60 18.19 -1.59 3.47
C GLY A 60 18.91 -1.13 4.75
N LEU A 61 18.27 -1.21 5.92
CA LEU A 61 18.83 -0.68 7.17
C LEU A 61 20.19 -1.30 7.52
N ASP A 62 20.33 -2.62 7.42
CA ASP A 62 21.61 -3.31 7.70
C ASP A 62 22.75 -2.79 6.82
N PHE A 63 22.48 -2.54 5.55
CA PHE A 63 23.47 -1.99 4.63
C PHE A 63 23.84 -0.54 5.01
N MET A 64 22.85 0.29 5.35
CA MET A 64 23.07 1.70 5.71
C MET A 64 23.77 1.88 7.06
N SER A 65 23.50 1.01 8.05
CA SER A 65 24.08 1.13 9.40
C SER A 65 25.46 0.49 9.55
N LYS A 66 25.99 -0.18 8.51
CA LYS A 66 27.31 -0.82 8.58
C LYS A 66 28.39 0.22 8.91
N HIS A 67 29.26 -0.15 9.84
CA HIS A 67 30.37 0.68 10.34
C HIS A 67 29.96 2.00 11.02
N HIS A 68 28.68 2.16 11.38
CA HIS A 68 28.19 3.28 12.18
C HIS A 68 28.04 2.90 13.66
N MET A 69 27.91 3.91 14.52
CA MET A 69 27.66 3.70 15.95
C MET A 69 26.18 3.49 16.22
N LEU A 70 25.85 2.92 17.38
CA LEU A 70 24.45 2.72 17.80
C LEU A 70 23.65 4.03 17.80
N ALA A 71 24.29 5.15 18.16
CA ALA A 71 23.65 6.47 18.14
C ALA A 71 23.21 6.91 16.73
N ASP A 72 23.96 6.50 15.70
CA ASP A 72 23.67 6.84 14.31
C ASP A 72 22.50 6.00 13.75
N VAL A 73 22.23 4.82 14.31
CA VAL A 73 21.10 3.98 13.88
C VAL A 73 19.77 4.72 14.08
N VAL A 74 19.63 5.48 15.17
CA VAL A 74 18.42 6.25 15.46
C VAL A 74 18.20 7.34 14.42
N THR A 75 19.27 8.02 14.00
CA THR A 75 19.18 9.05 12.96
C THR A 75 18.87 8.45 11.60
N ILE A 76 19.48 7.31 11.25
CA ILE A 76 19.19 6.56 10.01
C ILE A 76 17.72 6.12 9.94
N ILE A 77 17.15 5.63 11.04
CA ILE A 77 15.72 5.26 11.09
C ILE A 77 14.84 6.51 10.93
N GLY A 78 15.22 7.63 11.56
CA GLY A 78 14.50 8.89 11.47
C GLY A 78 14.48 9.48 10.05
N THR A 79 15.59 9.40 9.31
CA THR A 79 15.65 9.92 7.93
C THR A 79 14.86 9.09 6.93
N GLN A 80 14.65 7.79 7.20
CA GLN A 80 13.81 6.91 6.37
C GLN A 80 12.30 7.13 6.56
N ASP A 81 11.91 7.90 7.59
CA ASP A 81 10.51 8.17 7.95
C ASP A 81 9.67 6.88 8.06
N ILE A 82 10.09 5.94 8.91
CA ILE A 82 9.43 4.63 9.03
C ILE A 82 8.15 4.73 9.87
N VAL A 83 7.03 4.28 9.31
CA VAL A 83 5.78 4.05 10.04
C VAL A 83 5.43 2.56 9.96
N PHE A 84 5.50 1.85 11.09
CA PHE A 84 5.32 0.39 11.09
C PHE A 84 3.94 -0.07 10.63
N GLY A 85 2.91 0.77 10.71
CA GLY A 85 1.58 0.46 10.19
C GLY A 85 1.53 0.20 8.67
N GLU A 86 2.49 0.67 7.87
CA GLU A 86 2.61 0.28 6.46
C GLU A 86 3.56 -0.89 6.22
N VAL A 87 4.58 -1.05 7.07
CA VAL A 87 5.62 -2.09 6.94
C VAL A 87 5.06 -3.49 7.24
N ASP A 88 4.12 -3.61 8.17
CA ASP A 88 3.65 -4.90 8.70
C ASP A 88 2.56 -5.60 7.84
N ARG A 89 2.27 -5.12 6.62
CA ARG A 89 1.11 -5.55 5.78
C ARG A 89 1.41 -6.60 4.71
#